data_AF-A0A8J7SRG9-F1
#
_entry.id   AF-A0A8J7SRG9-F1
#
_cell.length_a   1.000
_cell.length_b   1.000
_cell.length_c   1.000
_cell.angle_alpha   90.00
_cell.angle_beta   90.00
_cell.angle_gamma   90.00
#
_symmetry.space_group_name_H-M   'P 1'
#
loop_
_entity.id
_entity.type
_entity.pdbx_description
1 polymer ?
#
loop_
_entity_poly.entity_id
_entity_poly.type
_entity_poly.pdbx_seq_one_letter_code
_entity_poly.pdbx_strand_id
1 'polypeptide(L)'
;MWESIVNNLSWSIISLPFISAIIGWGTNVLALKMTFYPLEFIGFKFQGFKAVGWSGFPPIGWQGIIPSKAESMASKATDMITTKLIDIEDQFAKIDPAIVAKEMEPSILRLAREVTNEVMTKHVPMWKLLPNSRKEKIYARAADVIPGVIEEIMEEVKVNITDVFDLKEMAVNHLMANKDLLNRIFLEVGDKEFTFIERSGFVFGFVFGIFQAILWMYWEANWQLPIGGLLVGYLTNVLALRMIFSPTNPIRIFGFTIQGLFIKR
;
A
#
# COMPACT_ATOMS: atom_id res chain seq x y z
N MET A 1 53.87 -10.95 22.58
CA MET A 1 52.62 -10.23 22.24
C MET A 1 51.93 -10.88 21.05
N TRP A 2 52.58 -11.07 19.90
CA TRP A 2 52.01 -11.80 18.74
C TRP A 2 51.64 -13.27 19.04
N GLU A 3 52.48 -14.01 19.76
CA GLU A 3 52.19 -15.42 20.11
C GLU A 3 51.03 -15.59 21.10
N SER A 4 50.77 -14.59 21.96
CA SER A 4 49.62 -14.59 22.87
C SER A 4 48.30 -14.32 22.13
N ILE A 5 48.36 -13.65 20.97
CA ILE A 5 47.20 -13.37 20.12
C ILE A 5 46.83 -14.63 19.32
N VAL A 6 47.83 -15.36 18.85
CA VAL A 6 47.64 -16.60 18.07
C VAL A 6 47.20 -17.77 18.96
N ASN A 7 47.74 -17.89 20.18
CA ASN A 7 47.39 -18.98 21.10
C ASN A 7 46.02 -18.82 21.79
N ASN A 8 45.45 -17.61 21.81
CA ASN A 8 44.12 -17.31 22.34
C ASN A 8 43.07 -17.06 21.24
N LEU A 9 43.35 -17.42 19.98
CA LEU A 9 42.35 -17.42 18.91
C LEU A 9 41.34 -18.55 19.15
N SER A 10 40.52 -18.36 20.17
CA SER A 10 39.45 -19.25 20.56
C SER A 10 38.45 -19.31 19.42
N TRP A 11 37.91 -20.50 19.12
CA TRP A 11 36.82 -20.66 18.15
C TRP A 11 35.65 -19.69 18.38
N SER A 12 35.49 -19.20 19.61
CA SER A 12 34.58 -18.14 20.00
C SER A 12 34.81 -16.83 19.24
N ILE A 13 36.05 -16.36 19.07
CA ILE A 13 36.35 -15.06 18.42
C ILE A 13 36.06 -15.12 16.91
N ILE A 14 36.37 -16.25 16.28
CA ILE A 14 36.13 -16.48 14.85
C ILE A 14 34.63 -16.64 14.55
N SER A 15 33.86 -17.21 15.48
CA SER A 15 32.41 -17.39 15.29
C SER A 15 31.59 -16.11 15.52
N LEU A 16 32.11 -15.12 16.25
CA LEU A 16 31.42 -13.85 16.52
C LEU A 16 30.96 -13.10 15.25
N PRO A 17 31.81 -12.88 14.22
CA PRO A 17 31.37 -12.26 12.96
C PRO A 17 30.21 -12.99 12.27
N PHE A 18 30.23 -14.32 12.26
CA PHE A 18 29.18 -15.11 11.61
C PHE A 18 27.87 -15.08 12.39
N ILE A 19 27.94 -15.20 13.72
CA ILE A 19 26.77 -15.07 14.60
C ILE A 19 26.15 -13.68 14.43
N SER A 20 26.98 -12.63 14.41
CA SER A 20 26.52 -11.26 14.22
C SER A 20 25.91 -11.02 12.83
N ALA A 21 26.46 -11.65 11.78
CA ALA A 21 25.88 -11.64 10.43
C ALA A 21 24.49 -12.29 10.38
N ILE A 22 24.31 -13.44 11.04
CA ILE A 22 23.03 -14.14 11.13
C ILE A 22 22.01 -13.31 11.91
N ILE A 23 22.42 -12.70 13.04
CA ILE A 23 21.56 -11.82 13.82
C ILE A 23 21.16 -10.59 12.99
N GLY A 24 22.10 -9.93 12.32
CA GLY A 24 21.83 -8.77 11.47
C GLY A 24 20.86 -9.09 10.33
N TRP A 25 21.04 -10.22 9.66
CA TRP A 25 20.10 -10.72 8.66
C TRP A 25 18.71 -11.02 9.27
N GLY A 26 18.67 -11.80 10.35
CA GLY A 26 17.43 -12.22 10.99
C GLY A 26 16.60 -11.05 11.54
N THR A 27 17.26 -10.07 12.17
CA THR A 27 16.60 -8.86 12.66
C THR A 27 16.04 -8.01 11.52
N ASN A 28 16.76 -7.87 10.40
CA ASN A 28 16.26 -7.12 9.24
C ASN A 28 15.04 -7.80 8.59
N VAL A 29 15.10 -9.12 8.37
CA VAL A 29 13.96 -9.90 7.85
C VAL A 29 12.76 -9.78 8.78
N LEU A 30 12.98 -9.88 10.09
CA LEU A 30 11.92 -9.74 11.08
C LEU A 30 11.31 -8.33 11.06
N ALA A 31 12.13 -7.28 11.02
CA ALA A 31 11.68 -5.89 10.94
C ALA A 31 10.82 -5.65 9.69
N LEU A 32 11.22 -6.22 8.56
CA LEU A 32 10.47 -6.15 7.31
C LEU A 32 9.12 -6.85 7.44
N LYS A 33 9.11 -8.09 7.92
CA LYS A 33 7.89 -8.85 8.16
C LYS A 33 6.93 -8.13 9.13
N MET A 34 7.48 -7.53 10.17
CA MET A 34 6.78 -6.72 11.16
C MET A 34 6.16 -5.43 10.58
N THR A 35 6.67 -4.94 9.45
CA THR A 35 6.13 -3.76 8.77
C THR A 35 4.81 -4.08 8.05
N PHE A 36 4.65 -5.32 7.57
CA PHE A 36 3.46 -5.77 6.83
C PHE A 36 2.47 -6.56 7.68
N TYR A 37 2.95 -7.33 8.65
CA TYR A 37 2.12 -8.26 9.42
C TYR A 37 2.12 -7.93 10.91
N PRO A 38 1.00 -8.23 11.61
CA PRO A 38 -0.28 -8.76 11.12
C PRO A 38 -1.15 -7.67 10.46
N LEU A 39 -2.07 -8.10 9.59
CA LEU A 39 -3.00 -7.21 8.87
C LEU A 39 -3.98 -6.52 9.84
N GLU A 40 -4.47 -7.27 10.81
CA GLU A 40 -5.32 -6.74 11.87
C GLU A 40 -4.53 -6.64 13.17
N PHE A 41 -4.93 -5.69 14.02
CA PHE A 41 -4.31 -5.51 15.32
C PHE A 41 -4.50 -6.77 16.19
N ILE A 42 -3.38 -7.38 16.59
CA ILE A 42 -3.35 -8.51 17.53
C ILE A 42 -2.90 -7.97 18.88
N GLY A 43 -3.77 -7.98 19.89
CA GLY A 43 -3.45 -7.51 21.23
C GLY A 43 -4.36 -8.10 22.30
N PHE A 44 -3.97 -7.93 23.57
CA PHE A 44 -4.74 -8.43 24.71
C PHE A 44 -6.00 -7.58 24.92
N LYS A 45 -7.16 -8.09 24.48
CA LYS A 45 -8.47 -7.51 24.79
C LYS A 45 -8.99 -8.12 26.09
N PHE A 46 -8.88 -7.41 27.21
CA PHE A 46 -9.54 -7.83 28.46
C PHE A 46 -11.05 -7.63 28.32
N GLN A 47 -11.83 -8.67 28.59
CA GLN A 47 -13.30 -8.69 28.46
C GLN A 47 -13.93 -7.55 29.28
N GLY A 48 -14.50 -6.55 28.61
CA GLY A 48 -15.18 -5.41 29.24
C GLY A 48 -14.51 -4.04 29.05
N PHE A 49 -13.23 -3.98 28.71
CA PHE A 49 -12.57 -2.74 28.31
C PHE A 49 -12.49 -2.71 26.78
N LYS A 50 -13.29 -1.84 26.13
CA LYS A 50 -12.95 -1.39 24.78
C LYS A 50 -11.48 -0.91 24.84
N ALA A 51 -10.71 -1.13 23.77
CA ALA A 51 -9.36 -0.59 23.61
C ALA A 51 -9.41 0.95 23.48
N VAL A 52 -9.93 1.60 24.52
CA VAL A 52 -9.72 2.99 24.82
C VAL A 52 -8.47 2.94 25.66
N GLY A 53 -7.34 3.37 25.08
CA GLY A 53 -6.17 3.66 25.88
C GLY A 53 -6.62 4.57 27.02
N TRP A 54 -6.52 4.07 28.26
CA TRP A 54 -6.73 4.90 29.44
C TRP A 54 -5.75 6.06 29.30
N SER A 55 -6.25 7.30 29.26
CA SER A 55 -5.54 8.55 28.95
C SER A 55 -4.01 8.50 29.22
N GLY A 56 -3.23 7.95 28.28
CA GLY A 56 -1.77 7.81 28.41
C GLY A 56 -1.12 6.46 28.08
N PHE A 57 -1.82 5.31 27.99
CA PHE A 57 -1.19 4.03 27.62
C PHE A 57 -1.74 3.42 26.32
N PRO A 58 -0.89 3.13 25.31
CA PRO A 58 -1.33 2.45 24.09
C PRO A 58 -1.74 1.00 24.40
N PRO A 59 -2.74 0.44 23.68
CA PRO A 59 -3.13 -0.95 23.83
C PRO A 59 -1.93 -1.86 23.56
N ILE A 60 -1.65 -2.80 24.47
CA ILE A 60 -0.57 -3.78 24.29
C ILE A 60 -0.98 -4.73 23.17
N GLY A 61 -0.45 -4.47 21.98
CA GLY A 61 -0.62 -5.30 20.81
C GLY A 61 0.25 -4.84 19.67
N TRP A 62 0.24 -5.63 18.61
CA TRP A 62 1.09 -5.47 17.45
C TRP A 62 0.23 -5.49 16.19
N GLN A 63 0.50 -4.55 15.29
CA GLN A 63 -0.06 -4.50 13.94
C GLN A 63 1.04 -4.05 12.99
N GLY A 64 1.01 -4.56 11.75
CA GLY A 64 1.91 -4.07 10.72
C GLY A 64 1.79 -2.55 10.53
N ILE A 65 2.91 -1.89 10.27
CA ILE A 65 2.96 -0.43 10.05
C ILE A 65 2.11 -0.03 8.83
N ILE A 66 2.20 -0.78 7.72
CA ILE A 66 1.40 -0.51 6.51
C ILE A 66 -0.11 -0.65 6.78
N PRO A 67 -0.63 -1.77 7.31
CA PRO A 67 -2.05 -1.91 7.57
C PRO A 67 -2.57 -0.97 8.68
N SER A 68 -1.74 -0.62 9.68
CA SER A 68 -2.12 0.37 10.70
C SER A 68 -2.27 1.79 10.16
N LYS A 69 -1.57 2.11 9.06
CA LYS A 69 -1.62 3.41 8.37
C LYS A 69 -2.24 3.29 6.98
N ALA A 70 -3.18 2.36 6.80
CA ALA A 70 -3.73 2.00 5.49
C ALA A 70 -4.27 3.21 4.71
N GLU A 71 -5.00 4.11 5.36
CA GLU A 71 -5.55 5.33 4.73
C GLU A 71 -4.47 6.21 4.12
N SER A 72 -3.45 6.57 4.91
CA SER A 72 -2.35 7.43 4.44
C SER A 72 -1.53 6.75 3.35
N MET A 73 -1.30 5.44 3.46
CA MET A 73 -0.54 4.68 2.46
C MET A 73 -1.32 4.50 1.17
N ALA A 74 -2.61 4.19 1.25
CA ALA A 74 -3.50 4.09 0.10
C ALA A 74 -3.63 5.44 -0.61
N SER A 75 -3.84 6.53 0.14
CA SER A 75 -3.93 7.89 -0.41
C SER A 75 -2.67 8.27 -1.19
N LYS A 76 -1.47 8.04 -0.62
CA LYS A 76 -0.21 8.30 -1.32
C LYS A 76 0.00 7.42 -2.54
N ALA A 77 -0.36 6.14 -2.46
CA ALA A 77 -0.24 5.22 -3.59
C ALA A 77 -1.16 5.65 -4.74
N THR A 78 -2.43 5.92 -4.44
CA THR A 78 -3.42 6.42 -5.40
C THR A 78 -2.99 7.75 -6.01
N ASP A 79 -2.52 8.71 -5.19
CA ASP A 79 -2.03 10.00 -5.67
C ASP A 79 -0.87 9.86 -6.66
N MET A 80 0.08 8.96 -6.40
CA MET A 80 1.17 8.70 -7.33
C MET A 80 0.68 8.12 -8.64
N ILE A 81 -0.34 7.25 -8.62
CA ILE A 81 -0.90 6.63 -9.83
C ILE A 81 -1.68 7.66 -10.64
N THR A 82 -2.59 8.40 -10.01
CA THR A 82 -3.45 9.39 -10.70
C THR A 82 -2.68 10.61 -11.17
N THR A 83 -1.61 11.01 -10.48
CA THR A 83 -0.83 12.19 -10.91
C THR A 83 0.24 11.84 -11.95
N LYS A 84 0.79 10.62 -11.94
CA LYS A 84 1.97 10.28 -12.77
C LYS A 84 1.73 9.26 -13.86
N LEU A 85 0.66 8.46 -13.78
CA LEU A 85 0.46 7.32 -14.67
C LEU A 85 -0.84 7.40 -15.46
N ILE A 86 -1.93 7.87 -14.85
CA ILE A 86 -3.27 7.83 -15.45
C ILE A 86 -3.95 9.18 -15.27
N ASP A 87 -4.18 9.85 -16.39
CA ASP A 87 -5.09 10.99 -16.49
C ASP A 87 -6.52 10.46 -16.72
N ILE A 88 -7.45 10.85 -15.85
CA ILE A 88 -8.81 10.31 -15.79
C ILE A 88 -9.62 10.90 -16.94
N GLU A 89 -9.47 12.20 -17.14
CA GLU A 89 -10.08 13.01 -18.18
C GLU A 89 -9.75 12.42 -19.55
N ASP A 90 -8.49 12.08 -19.79
CA ASP A 90 -8.04 11.40 -21.01
C ASP A 90 -8.65 10.00 -21.19
N GLN A 91 -8.91 9.25 -20.11
CA GLN A 91 -9.54 7.94 -20.24
C GLN A 91 -11.03 8.06 -20.56
N PHE A 92 -11.74 8.98 -19.91
CA PHE A 92 -13.16 9.21 -20.15
C PHE A 92 -13.40 9.89 -21.52
N ALA A 93 -12.47 10.72 -21.99
CA ALA A 93 -12.54 11.31 -23.33
C ALA A 93 -12.61 10.26 -24.46
N LYS A 94 -12.01 9.08 -24.25
CA LYS A 94 -12.01 7.94 -25.19
C LYS A 94 -13.34 7.18 -25.22
N ILE A 95 -14.26 7.45 -24.29
CA ILE A 95 -15.57 6.82 -24.25
C ILE A 95 -16.46 7.49 -25.32
N ASP A 96 -17.06 6.66 -26.18
CA ASP A 96 -18.04 7.09 -27.17
C ASP A 96 -19.46 7.09 -26.55
N PRO A 97 -20.10 8.27 -26.39
CA PRO A 97 -21.44 8.38 -25.82
C PRO A 97 -22.49 7.54 -26.57
N ALA A 98 -22.37 7.42 -27.90
CA ALA A 98 -23.34 6.69 -28.71
C ALA A 98 -23.26 5.17 -28.45
N ILE A 99 -22.05 4.66 -28.21
CA ILE A 99 -21.86 3.24 -27.82
C ILE A 99 -22.45 3.00 -26.44
N VAL A 100 -22.21 3.89 -25.48
CA VAL A 100 -22.78 3.78 -24.12
C VAL A 100 -24.31 3.83 -24.16
N ALA A 101 -24.89 4.77 -24.90
CA ALA A 101 -26.33 4.89 -25.06
C ALA A 101 -26.96 3.61 -25.61
N LYS A 102 -26.34 3.02 -26.65
CA LYS A 102 -26.79 1.76 -27.26
C LYS A 102 -26.70 0.57 -26.31
N GLU A 103 -25.60 0.42 -25.57
CA GLU A 103 -25.43 -0.70 -24.63
C GLU A 103 -26.38 -0.57 -23.41
N MET A 104 -26.66 0.65 -22.97
CA MET A 104 -27.60 0.90 -21.88
C MET A 104 -29.06 0.86 -22.31
N GLU A 105 -29.36 0.99 -23.61
CA GLU A 105 -30.70 1.08 -24.19
C GLU A 105 -31.68 0.04 -23.61
N PRO A 106 -31.39 -1.28 -23.57
CA PRO A 106 -32.36 -2.27 -23.10
C PRO A 106 -32.76 -2.08 -21.62
N SER A 107 -31.80 -1.68 -20.78
CA SER A 107 -32.04 -1.45 -19.35
C SER A 107 -32.80 -0.15 -19.13
N ILE A 108 -32.48 0.89 -19.89
CA ILE A 108 -33.14 2.18 -19.76
C ILE A 108 -34.57 2.11 -20.32
N LEU A 109 -34.80 1.43 -21.45
CA LEU A 109 -36.16 1.24 -22.00
C LEU A 109 -37.09 0.55 -21.01
N ARG A 110 -36.58 -0.41 -20.23
CA ARG A 110 -37.32 -1.05 -19.15
C ARG A 110 -37.67 -0.05 -18.04
N LEU A 111 -36.68 0.68 -17.53
CA LEU A 111 -36.87 1.70 -16.50
C LEU A 111 -37.81 2.82 -16.96
N ALA A 112 -37.69 3.27 -18.20
CA ALA A 112 -38.53 4.28 -18.80
C ALA A 112 -40.00 3.88 -18.83
N ARG A 113 -40.28 2.62 -19.20
CA ARG A 113 -41.63 2.06 -19.16
C ARG A 113 -42.16 2.04 -17.72
N GLU A 114 -41.35 1.61 -16.76
CA GLU A 114 -41.72 1.57 -15.33
C GLU A 114 -42.03 2.97 -14.80
N VAL A 115 -41.10 3.92 -14.95
CA VAL A 115 -41.24 5.31 -14.51
C VAL A 115 -42.42 5.98 -15.22
N THR A 116 -42.55 5.81 -16.55
CA THR A 116 -43.69 6.37 -17.30
C THR A 116 -45.01 5.81 -16.78
N ASN A 117 -45.08 4.49 -16.54
CA ASN A 117 -46.29 3.87 -16.02
C ASN A 117 -46.62 4.38 -14.61
N GLU A 118 -45.62 4.53 -13.74
CA GLU A 118 -45.79 5.06 -12.39
C GLU A 118 -46.30 6.51 -12.42
N VAL A 119 -45.62 7.39 -13.15
CA VAL A 119 -45.97 8.81 -13.28
C VAL A 119 -47.38 8.97 -13.85
N MET A 120 -47.70 8.24 -14.93
CA MET A 120 -49.02 8.32 -15.56
C MET A 120 -50.13 7.74 -14.67
N THR A 121 -49.86 6.68 -13.93
CA THR A 121 -50.85 6.14 -12.97
C THR A 121 -51.14 7.12 -11.84
N LYS A 122 -50.13 7.88 -11.40
CA LYS A 122 -50.25 8.85 -10.30
C LYS A 122 -50.93 10.16 -10.72
N HIS A 123 -50.62 10.66 -11.91
CA HIS A 123 -51.05 12.00 -12.34
C HIS A 123 -52.17 12.01 -13.39
N VAL A 124 -52.43 10.89 -14.08
CA VAL A 124 -53.49 10.81 -15.10
C VAL A 124 -54.61 9.89 -14.62
N PRO A 125 -55.76 10.44 -14.18
CA PRO A 125 -56.84 9.66 -13.55
C PRO A 125 -57.39 8.52 -14.43
N MET A 126 -57.42 8.73 -15.75
CA MET A 126 -57.93 7.74 -16.71
C MET A 126 -56.85 6.80 -17.25
N TRP A 127 -55.63 6.85 -16.73
CA TRP A 127 -54.53 6.01 -17.22
C TRP A 127 -54.84 4.53 -17.16
N LYS A 128 -55.45 4.08 -16.06
CA LYS A 128 -55.81 2.66 -15.89
C LYS A 128 -56.83 2.18 -16.94
N LEU A 129 -57.71 3.07 -17.40
CA LEU A 129 -58.79 2.78 -18.34
C LEU A 129 -58.34 2.84 -19.82
N LEU A 130 -57.14 3.36 -20.11
CA LEU A 130 -56.61 3.43 -21.47
C LEU A 130 -56.30 2.02 -22.03
N PRO A 131 -56.69 1.72 -23.28
CA PRO A 131 -56.31 0.48 -23.95
C PRO A 131 -54.80 0.31 -24.06
N ASN A 132 -54.32 -0.93 -23.98
CA ASN A 132 -52.88 -1.26 -24.03
C ASN A 132 -52.20 -0.70 -25.28
N SER A 133 -52.86 -0.72 -26.44
CA SER A 133 -52.31 -0.17 -27.69
C SER A 133 -52.02 1.33 -27.63
N ARG A 134 -52.75 2.11 -26.81
CA ARG A 134 -52.46 3.54 -26.61
C ARG A 134 -51.35 3.76 -25.60
N LYS A 135 -51.30 2.95 -24.53
CA LYS A 135 -50.19 2.99 -23.56
C LYS A 135 -48.86 2.66 -24.23
N GLU A 136 -48.88 1.66 -25.13
CA GLU A 136 -47.68 1.24 -25.85
C GLU A 136 -47.13 2.35 -26.75
N LYS A 137 -48.01 3.13 -27.41
CA LYS A 137 -47.58 4.31 -28.17
C LYS A 137 -46.92 5.37 -27.29
N ILE A 138 -47.39 5.53 -26.06
CA ILE A 138 -46.83 6.51 -25.12
C ILE A 138 -45.47 6.02 -24.60
N TYR A 139 -45.34 4.73 -24.28
CA TYR A 139 -44.05 4.15 -23.90
C TYR A 139 -43.03 4.24 -25.04
N ALA A 140 -43.43 3.91 -26.27
CA ALA A 140 -42.55 4.05 -27.44
C ALA A 140 -42.12 5.50 -27.67
N ARG A 141 -43.04 6.46 -27.53
CA ARG A 141 -42.71 7.89 -27.65
C ARG A 141 -41.74 8.36 -26.58
N ALA A 142 -41.89 7.88 -25.35
CA ALA A 142 -40.97 8.19 -24.26
C ALA A 142 -39.60 7.53 -24.48
N ALA A 143 -39.59 6.30 -24.98
CA ALA A 143 -38.40 5.56 -25.35
C ALA A 143 -37.58 6.22 -26.46
N ASP A 144 -38.23 6.77 -27.50
CA ASP A 144 -37.56 7.39 -28.65
C ASP A 144 -36.65 8.58 -28.26
N VAL A 145 -36.92 9.23 -27.12
CA VAL A 145 -36.16 10.41 -26.65
C VAL A 145 -34.91 10.01 -25.87
N ILE A 146 -34.89 8.80 -25.31
CA ILE A 146 -33.90 8.37 -24.32
C ILE A 146 -32.47 8.28 -24.87
N PRO A 147 -32.23 7.70 -26.06
CA PRO A 147 -30.86 7.60 -26.58
C PRO A 147 -30.16 8.96 -26.66
N GLY A 148 -30.86 9.99 -27.17
CA GLY A 148 -30.31 11.35 -27.27
C GLY A 148 -30.03 11.99 -25.91
N VAL A 149 -30.88 11.75 -24.91
CA VAL A 149 -30.65 12.24 -23.54
C VAL A 149 -29.44 11.55 -22.89
N ILE A 150 -29.25 10.26 -23.13
CA ILE A 150 -28.08 9.54 -22.59
C ILE A 150 -26.79 10.02 -23.27
N GLU A 151 -26.81 10.25 -24.58
CA GLU A 151 -25.68 10.84 -25.29
C GLU A 151 -25.32 12.21 -24.71
N GLU A 152 -26.32 13.07 -24.47
CA GLU A 152 -26.12 14.40 -23.86
C GLU A 152 -25.57 14.32 -22.44
N ILE A 153 -26.13 13.45 -21.59
CA ILE A 153 -25.63 13.20 -20.22
C ILE A 153 -24.19 12.69 -20.26
N MET A 154 -23.87 11.74 -21.14
CA MET A 154 -22.51 11.21 -21.23
C MET A 154 -21.52 12.24 -21.74
N GLU A 155 -21.91 13.12 -22.65
CA GLU A 155 -21.06 14.21 -23.09
C GLU A 155 -20.80 15.22 -21.96
N GLU A 156 -21.82 15.53 -21.14
CA GLU A 156 -21.65 16.37 -19.95
C GLU A 156 -20.75 15.71 -18.89
N VAL A 157 -20.88 14.40 -18.67
CA VAL A 157 -20.01 13.62 -17.78
C VAL A 157 -18.56 13.62 -18.28
N LYS A 158 -18.33 13.57 -19.59
CA LYS A 158 -16.97 13.65 -20.14
C LYS A 158 -16.30 15.00 -19.88
N VAL A 159 -17.06 16.09 -19.95
CA VAL A 159 -16.55 17.44 -19.69
C VAL A 159 -16.31 17.68 -18.19
N ASN A 160 -17.19 17.15 -17.33
CA ASN A 160 -17.17 17.41 -15.88
C ASN A 160 -16.88 16.15 -15.05
N ILE A 161 -15.98 15.26 -15.53
CA ILE A 161 -15.78 13.95 -14.91
C ILE A 161 -15.35 14.04 -13.44
N THR A 162 -14.55 15.04 -13.08
CA THR A 162 -14.06 15.26 -11.71
C THR A 162 -15.16 15.60 -10.72
N ASP A 163 -16.26 16.20 -11.18
CA ASP A 163 -17.39 16.57 -10.31
C ASP A 163 -18.33 15.38 -10.08
N VAL A 164 -18.34 14.43 -11.02
CA VAL A 164 -19.23 13.25 -10.98
C VAL A 164 -18.51 12.02 -10.41
N PHE A 165 -17.18 11.94 -10.53
CA PHE A 165 -16.41 10.73 -10.23
C PHE A 165 -15.10 11.02 -9.48
N ASP A 166 -15.11 10.82 -8.15
CA ASP A 166 -13.88 10.86 -7.34
C ASP A 166 -13.18 9.48 -7.33
N LEU A 167 -12.35 9.26 -8.34
CA LEU A 167 -11.54 8.03 -8.44
C LEU A 167 -10.63 7.86 -7.22
N LYS A 168 -10.11 8.97 -6.67
CA LYS A 168 -9.14 8.93 -5.58
C LYS A 168 -9.81 8.37 -4.33
N GLU A 169 -10.93 8.95 -3.93
CA GLU A 169 -11.70 8.49 -2.78
C GLU A 169 -12.15 7.03 -2.95
N MET A 170 -12.65 6.66 -4.14
CA MET A 170 -13.04 5.28 -4.43
C MET A 170 -11.87 4.29 -4.28
N ALA A 171 -10.72 4.60 -4.87
CA ALA A 171 -9.54 3.75 -4.80
C ALA A 171 -9.00 3.63 -3.36
N VAL A 172 -8.95 4.74 -2.62
CA VAL A 172 -8.53 4.76 -1.21
C VAL A 172 -9.47 3.92 -0.36
N ASN A 173 -10.77 4.12 -0.48
CA ASN A 173 -11.78 3.35 0.25
C ASN A 173 -11.69 1.85 -0.07
N HIS A 174 -11.48 1.50 -1.34
CA HIS A 174 -11.33 0.10 -1.75
C HIS A 174 -10.05 -0.54 -1.19
N LEU A 175 -8.93 0.17 -1.17
CA LEU A 175 -7.66 -0.30 -0.60
C LEU A 175 -7.72 -0.38 0.94
N MET A 176 -8.42 0.55 1.59
CA MET A 176 -8.62 0.52 3.04
C MET A 176 -9.51 -0.65 3.47
N ALA A 177 -10.56 -0.94 2.70
CA ALA A 177 -11.41 -2.10 2.90
C ALA A 177 -10.64 -3.42 2.70
N ASN A 178 -9.64 -3.43 1.81
CA ASN A 178 -8.83 -4.59 1.46
C ASN A 178 -7.36 -4.40 1.84
N LYS A 179 -7.04 -4.42 3.15
CA LYS A 179 -5.66 -4.30 3.66
C LYS A 179 -4.69 -5.34 3.09
N ASP A 180 -5.19 -6.53 2.72
CA ASP A 180 -4.40 -7.56 2.04
C ASP A 180 -3.92 -7.08 0.66
N LEU A 181 -4.82 -6.51 -0.14
CA LEU A 181 -4.49 -5.96 -1.46
C LEU A 181 -3.48 -4.82 -1.33
N LEU A 182 -3.70 -3.91 -0.37
CA LEU A 182 -2.75 -2.83 -0.09
C LEU A 182 -1.36 -3.40 0.23
N ASN A 183 -1.27 -4.35 1.16
CA ASN A 183 -0.01 -5.00 1.49
C ASN A 183 0.64 -5.69 0.29
N ARG A 184 -0.13 -6.40 -0.52
CA ARG A 184 0.37 -7.11 -1.70
C ARG A 184 0.98 -6.14 -2.70
N ILE A 185 0.33 -5.01 -2.97
CA ILE A 185 0.87 -3.95 -3.85
C ILE A 185 2.23 -3.47 -3.33
N PHE A 186 2.33 -3.16 -2.04
CA PHE A 186 3.61 -2.71 -1.46
C PHE A 186 4.69 -3.80 -1.48
N LEU A 187 4.32 -5.06 -1.22
CA LEU A 187 5.23 -6.21 -1.27
C LEU A 187 5.78 -6.44 -2.68
N GLU A 188 4.91 -6.38 -3.69
CA GLU A 188 5.27 -6.60 -5.09
C GLU A 188 6.14 -5.45 -5.64
N VAL A 189 5.80 -4.20 -5.30
CA VAL A 189 6.58 -3.03 -5.73
C VAL A 189 7.96 -2.98 -5.06
N GLY A 190 8.05 -3.38 -3.79
CA GLY A 190 9.26 -3.27 -2.97
C GLY A 190 10.15 -4.52 -2.91
N ASP A 191 9.80 -5.62 -3.56
CA ASP A 191 10.48 -6.93 -3.43
C ASP A 191 12.02 -6.86 -3.60
N LYS A 192 12.47 -6.09 -4.59
CA LYS A 192 13.91 -5.90 -4.86
C LYS A 192 14.60 -5.11 -3.74
N GLU A 193 13.95 -4.07 -3.25
CA GLU A 193 14.42 -3.21 -2.17
C GLU A 193 14.44 -4.00 -0.85
N PHE A 194 13.44 -4.84 -0.60
CA PHE A 194 13.36 -5.72 0.56
C PHE A 194 14.47 -6.77 0.55
N THR A 195 14.68 -7.45 -0.57
CA THR A 195 15.79 -8.39 -0.74
C THR A 195 17.15 -7.72 -0.50
N PHE A 196 17.31 -6.45 -0.87
CA PHE A 196 18.51 -5.68 -0.59
C PHE A 196 18.69 -5.37 0.92
N ILE A 197 17.62 -5.00 1.63
CA ILE A 197 17.65 -4.80 3.09
C ILE A 197 18.08 -6.09 3.80
N GLU A 198 17.53 -7.22 3.38
CA GLU A 198 17.85 -8.52 3.95
C GLU A 198 19.33 -8.87 3.71
N ARG A 199 19.80 -8.79 2.46
CA ARG A 199 21.19 -9.12 2.11
C ARG A 199 22.21 -8.17 2.73
N SER A 200 21.93 -6.87 2.74
CA SER A 200 22.81 -5.89 3.38
C SER A 200 22.88 -6.08 4.89
N GLY A 201 21.80 -6.58 5.51
CA GLY A 201 21.77 -6.96 6.92
C GLY A 201 22.84 -7.99 7.29
N PHE A 202 23.03 -8.99 6.44
CA PHE A 202 24.09 -9.98 6.62
C PHE A 202 25.49 -9.36 6.53
N VAL A 203 25.73 -8.53 5.50
CA VAL A 203 27.04 -7.91 5.24
C VAL A 203 27.43 -6.96 6.38
N PHE A 204 26.52 -6.10 6.83
CA PHE A 204 26.82 -5.20 7.95
C PHE A 204 26.94 -5.95 9.27
N GLY A 205 26.08 -6.94 9.52
CA GLY A 205 26.21 -7.79 10.71
C GLY A 205 27.59 -8.45 10.77
N PHE A 206 28.11 -8.92 9.63
CA PHE A 206 29.47 -9.47 9.55
C PHE A 206 30.55 -8.43 9.85
N VAL A 207 30.48 -7.25 9.21
CA VAL A 207 31.45 -6.15 9.42
C VAL A 207 31.45 -5.69 10.87
N PHE A 208 30.28 -5.45 11.46
CA PHE A 208 30.15 -5.09 12.86
C PHE A 208 30.57 -6.22 13.80
N GLY A 209 30.34 -7.47 13.43
CA GLY A 209 30.83 -8.62 14.17
C GLY A 209 32.35 -8.72 14.20
N ILE A 210 33.06 -8.29 13.14
CA ILE A 210 34.53 -8.13 13.17
C ILE A 210 34.92 -7.05 14.17
N PHE A 211 34.28 -5.88 14.15
CA PHE A 211 34.55 -4.83 15.14
C PHE A 211 34.25 -5.32 16.57
N GLN A 212 33.18 -6.07 16.77
CA GLN A 212 32.83 -6.65 18.06
C GLN A 212 33.86 -7.70 18.51
N ALA A 213 34.38 -8.53 17.61
CA ALA A 213 35.44 -9.49 17.90
C ALA A 213 36.76 -8.80 18.29
N ILE A 214 37.11 -7.70 17.61
CA ILE A 214 38.27 -6.87 17.96
C ILE A 214 38.07 -6.27 19.36
N LEU A 215 36.90 -5.68 19.65
CA LEU A 215 36.60 -5.12 20.97
C LEU A 215 36.64 -6.18 22.08
N TRP A 216 36.15 -7.39 21.82
CA TRP A 216 36.19 -8.51 22.75
C TRP A 216 37.62 -8.88 23.16
N MET A 217 38.56 -8.77 22.22
CA MET A 217 39.98 -9.05 22.46
C MET A 217 40.63 -8.08 23.45
N TYR A 218 40.13 -6.84 23.54
CA TYR A 218 40.66 -5.82 24.46
C TYR A 218 39.90 -5.74 25.78
N TRP A 219 38.61 -6.08 25.77
CA TRP A 219 37.74 -5.99 26.94
C TRP A 219 36.85 -7.24 26.99
N GLU A 220 37.13 -8.20 27.86
CA GLU A 220 36.34 -9.43 27.99
C GLU A 220 35.21 -9.25 29.02
N ALA A 221 34.13 -8.57 28.64
CA ALA A 221 32.98 -8.36 29.52
C ALA A 221 31.77 -9.20 29.11
N ASN A 222 31.20 -9.98 30.05
CA ASN A 222 30.03 -10.83 29.80
C ASN A 222 28.79 -10.07 29.28
N TRP A 223 28.63 -8.79 29.62
CA TRP A 223 27.53 -7.93 29.13
C TRP A 223 27.76 -7.41 27.71
N GLN A 224 28.97 -7.48 27.18
CA GLN A 224 29.31 -6.96 25.86
C GLN A 224 28.67 -7.78 24.74
N LEU A 225 28.48 -9.09 24.90
CA LEU A 225 27.81 -9.93 23.90
C LEU A 225 26.33 -9.54 23.69
N PRO A 226 25.48 -9.47 24.74
CA PRO A 226 24.09 -9.07 24.57
C PRO A 226 23.94 -7.61 24.13
N ILE A 227 24.73 -6.68 24.70
CA ILE A 227 24.68 -5.27 24.29
C ILE A 227 25.21 -5.09 22.87
N GLY A 228 26.30 -5.79 22.53
CA GLY A 228 26.89 -5.80 21.19
C GLY A 228 25.89 -6.30 20.16
N GLY A 229 25.24 -7.45 20.39
CA GLY A 229 24.22 -7.97 19.48
C GLY A 229 23.06 -7.00 19.26
N LEU A 230 22.56 -6.34 20.31
CA LEU A 230 21.50 -5.34 20.21
C LEU A 230 21.95 -4.11 19.42
N LEU A 231 23.15 -3.61 19.71
CA LEU A 231 23.74 -2.45 19.04
C LEU A 231 23.99 -2.75 17.55
N VAL A 232 24.53 -3.93 17.23
CA VAL A 232 24.74 -4.35 15.84
C VAL A 232 23.42 -4.47 15.10
N GLY A 233 22.40 -5.11 15.69
CA GLY A 233 21.07 -5.21 15.08
C GLY A 233 20.47 -3.84 14.81
N TYR A 234 20.55 -2.92 15.78
CA TYR A 234 20.07 -1.54 15.65
C TYR A 234 20.82 -0.77 14.56
N LEU A 235 22.16 -0.75 14.59
CA LEU A 235 22.98 -0.03 13.60
C LEU A 235 22.80 -0.59 12.19
N THR A 236 22.71 -1.91 12.06
CA THR A 236 22.49 -2.59 10.79
C THR A 236 21.15 -2.18 10.18
N ASN A 237 20.09 -2.15 10.98
CA ASN A 237 18.77 -1.73 10.52
C ASN A 237 18.76 -0.24 10.10
N VAL A 238 19.36 0.63 10.90
CA VAL A 238 19.47 2.08 10.58
C VAL A 238 20.27 2.31 9.30
N LEU A 239 21.39 1.60 9.11
CA LEU A 239 22.22 1.72 7.90
C LEU A 239 21.53 1.16 6.67
N ALA A 240 20.85 0.03 6.78
CA ALA A 240 20.09 -0.57 5.68
C ALA A 240 19.01 0.42 5.19
N LEU A 241 18.23 1.00 6.11
CA LEU A 241 17.25 2.04 5.78
C LEU A 241 17.90 3.27 5.15
N ARG A 242 19.02 3.76 5.72
CA ARG A 242 19.70 4.94 5.19
C ARG A 242 20.21 4.72 3.77
N MET A 243 20.72 3.54 3.43
CA MET A 243 21.19 3.24 2.07
C MET A 243 20.09 3.12 1.02
N ILE A 244 18.85 2.82 1.42
CA ILE A 244 17.73 2.82 0.47
C ILE A 244 17.42 4.25 0.02
N PHE A 245 17.36 5.18 0.99
CA PHE A 245 16.88 6.54 0.78
C PHE A 245 17.99 7.58 0.56
N SER A 246 19.26 7.26 0.84
CA SER A 246 20.38 8.19 0.78
C SER A 246 21.67 7.50 0.32
N PRO A 247 22.54 8.17 -0.46
CA PRO A 247 22.44 9.57 -0.85
C PRO A 247 21.47 9.80 -2.02
N THR A 248 20.71 10.89 -1.96
CA THR A 248 19.72 11.28 -2.98
C THR A 248 20.39 11.61 -4.31
N ASN A 249 21.57 12.24 -4.24
CA ASN A 249 22.44 12.49 -5.37
C ASN A 249 23.57 11.45 -5.41
N PRO A 250 23.96 10.94 -6.59
CA PRO A 250 25.03 9.97 -6.73
C PRO A 250 26.36 10.58 -6.27
N ILE A 251 26.97 9.99 -5.23
CA ILE A 251 28.30 10.37 -4.76
C ILE A 251 29.30 9.43 -5.44
N ARG A 252 30.25 10.02 -6.17
CA ARG A 252 31.35 9.28 -6.80
C ARG A 252 32.51 9.25 -5.82
N ILE A 253 32.81 8.08 -5.25
CA ILE A 253 34.01 7.84 -4.44
C ILE A 253 34.83 6.79 -5.15
N PHE A 254 36.07 7.12 -5.52
CA PHE A 254 37.04 6.19 -6.10
C PHE A 254 36.53 5.39 -7.33
N GLY A 255 35.77 6.02 -8.22
CA GLY A 255 35.22 5.37 -9.43
C GLY A 255 33.93 4.57 -9.21
N PHE A 256 33.51 4.38 -7.95
CA PHE A 256 32.23 3.77 -7.60
C PHE A 256 31.16 4.85 -7.40
N THR A 257 29.98 4.63 -7.98
CA THR A 257 28.83 5.54 -7.81
C THR A 257 27.91 4.98 -6.74
N ILE A 258 27.89 5.63 -5.58
CA ILE A 258 27.01 5.30 -4.46
C ILE A 258 25.79 6.21 -4.54
N GLN A 259 24.62 5.62 -4.74
CA GLN A 259 23.34 6.32 -4.78
C GLN A 259 22.31 5.48 -4.04
N GLY A 260 21.36 6.13 -3.36
CA GLY A 260 20.21 5.45 -2.77
C GLY A 260 19.50 4.60 -3.83
N LEU A 261 19.30 3.32 -3.53
CA LEU A 261 18.81 2.34 -4.51
C LEU A 261 17.44 2.73 -5.11
N PHE A 262 16.64 3.45 -4.33
CA PHE A 262 15.31 3.94 -4.71
C PHE A 262 15.34 5.01 -5.80
N ILE A 263 16.41 5.83 -5.87
CA ILE A 263 16.53 6.98 -6.80
C ILE A 263 17.38 6.62 -8.03
N LYS A 264 18.06 5.47 -8.01
CA LYS A 264 18.85 4.98 -9.14
C LYS A 264 17.99 4.46 -10.31
N ARG A 265 16.67 4.31 -10.11
CA ARG A 265 15.71 3.91 -11.16
C ARG A 265 15.09 5.12 -11.84
#